data_AF-A0A8G1VRB1-F1
#
_entry.id   AF-A0A8G1VRB1-F1
#
_cell.length_a   1.000
_cell.length_b   1.000
_cell.length_c   1.000
_cell.angle_alpha   90.00
_cell.angle_beta   90.00
_cell.angle_gamma   90.00
#
_symmetry.space_group_name_H-M   'P 1'
#
loop_
_entity.id
_entity.type
_entity.pdbx_description
1 polymer ?
#
loop_
_entity_poly.entity_id
_entity_poly.type
_entity_poly.pdbx_seq_one_letter_code
_entity_poly.pdbx_strand_id
1 'polypeptide(L)'
;MSTPGRRTHQGCWTCKARRRKCDRARPTCQVCAQRGVACEGYDVRLRWGTGIASRGRFTGADAPAESSIPPRLQGRQRDLLRERKRQLQVADQVRKSSGSDISAEGTEELLLSPLLSETWKTNRYAELFSDFLSSGINVLHSTTMHDGEIPLKVRLPGLCQQSEALYQICITLQVSIRPDLKSEFFEYFDAALNKFRSELDQSEAYLEDGTLTAGLLLCTIGIMQGIPWTMHLRGMYNILQSHSVIRSHDQVSPFRAHLLEVMGIMDLPTFAIGRKHPYLGFWRQYCRNQSMPDPSEQYDVEVMSGLPRSLVDIFSCIYQGATEQDFWDWPGSRGCFMQCQLWEAYRLAGMLVIRHGAMRLPFELDDNPAQRGRSQRQSALPTTAVIIMRLLSCVDAIYRASSEAEGKVTLIINAIPYPVFVAGLQTDALNKDPDLREFIRRILVAIAEGPFWNKQYRLLLELLEEYWTYPQNTINIHQIAQSRGIELGLF
;
A
#
# COMPACT_ATOMS: atom_id res chain seq x y z
N MET A 1 -4.93 60.35 -9.90
CA MET A 1 -4.88 59.14 -10.74
C MET A 1 -4.18 58.03 -9.96
N SER A 2 -4.94 57.17 -9.29
CA SER A 2 -4.39 56.03 -8.56
C SER A 2 -4.21 54.88 -9.54
N THR A 3 -2.98 54.51 -9.84
CA THR A 3 -2.67 53.37 -10.71
C THR A 3 -3.36 52.10 -10.18
N PRO A 4 -3.95 51.24 -11.05
CA PRO A 4 -4.56 50.00 -10.61
C PRO A 4 -3.45 49.10 -10.05
N GLY A 5 -3.38 49.00 -8.72
CA GLY A 5 -2.35 48.24 -8.02
C GLY A 5 -2.31 46.80 -8.51
N ARG A 6 -1.15 46.39 -9.02
CA ARG A 6 -0.82 45.02 -9.44
C ARG A 6 -1.27 44.05 -8.35
N ARG A 7 -2.28 43.21 -8.64
CA ARG A 7 -2.81 42.22 -7.68
C ARG A 7 -1.70 41.23 -7.36
N THR A 8 -1.15 41.32 -6.16
CA THR A 8 -0.11 40.41 -5.71
C THR A 8 -0.74 39.08 -5.27
N HIS A 9 -0.31 37.98 -5.87
CA HIS A 9 -0.84 36.62 -5.62
C HIS A 9 -0.43 36.01 -4.26
N GLN A 10 0.21 36.78 -3.36
CA GLN A 10 0.84 36.29 -2.13
C GLN A 10 0.02 36.51 -0.83
N GLY A 11 -1.28 36.79 -0.92
CA GLY A 11 -2.15 36.88 0.27
C GLY A 11 -2.55 35.51 0.84
N CYS A 12 -2.94 35.47 2.12
CA CYS A 12 -3.49 34.25 2.74
C CYS A 12 -4.80 33.80 2.05
N TRP A 13 -5.17 32.53 2.19
CA TRP A 13 -6.36 31.97 1.54
C TRP A 13 -7.65 32.66 1.98
N THR A 14 -7.79 32.96 3.28
CA THR A 14 -8.96 33.67 3.80
C THR A 14 -9.15 35.05 3.16
N CYS A 15 -8.07 35.80 2.97
CA CYS A 15 -8.13 37.13 2.33
C CYS A 15 -8.38 37.03 0.82
N LYS A 16 -7.81 36.01 0.15
CA LYS A 16 -8.06 35.74 -1.28
C LYS A 16 -9.52 35.38 -1.53
N ALA A 17 -10.08 34.46 -0.75
CA ALA A 17 -11.48 34.03 -0.85
C ALA A 17 -12.43 35.22 -0.65
N ARG A 18 -12.14 36.08 0.33
CA ARG A 18 -12.93 37.28 0.64
C ARG A 18 -12.54 38.52 -0.19
N ARG A 19 -11.69 38.36 -1.21
CA ARG A 19 -11.26 39.41 -2.16
C ARG A 19 -10.76 40.72 -1.51
N ARG A 20 -10.01 40.61 -0.42
CA ARG A 20 -9.46 41.76 0.33
C ARG A 20 -7.93 41.78 0.32
N LYS A 21 -7.35 42.96 0.57
CA LYS A 21 -5.89 43.14 0.67
C LYS A 21 -5.38 42.44 1.94
N CYS A 22 -4.38 41.58 1.78
CA CYS A 22 -3.71 40.88 2.88
C CYS A 22 -2.41 41.62 3.22
N ASP A 23 -2.14 41.76 4.51
CA ASP A 23 -0.93 42.35 5.10
C ASP A 23 0.28 41.40 5.09
N ARG A 24 0.05 40.10 4.82
CA ARG A 24 1.08 39.06 4.67
C ARG A 24 1.91 38.74 5.92
N ALA A 25 1.48 39.16 7.11
CA ALA A 25 2.07 38.70 8.36
C ALA A 25 1.97 37.18 8.50
N ARG A 26 3.04 36.53 8.96
CA ARG A 26 3.13 35.08 9.22
C ARG A 26 3.27 34.84 10.74
N PRO A 27 2.67 33.78 11.31
CA PRO A 27 1.93 32.70 10.65
C PRO A 27 0.49 33.06 10.24
N THR A 28 -0.12 34.08 10.86
CA THR A 28 -1.48 34.55 10.57
C THR A 28 -1.51 36.02 10.17
N CYS A 29 -2.44 36.39 9.30
CA CYS A 29 -2.58 37.76 8.80
C CYS A 29 -3.26 38.66 9.86
N GLN A 30 -2.76 39.87 10.12
CA GLN A 30 -3.37 40.78 11.11
C GLN A 30 -4.78 41.19 10.69
N VAL A 31 -5.06 41.28 9.39
CA VAL A 31 -6.42 41.56 8.86
C VAL A 31 -7.40 40.44 9.23
N CYS A 32 -6.91 39.21 9.39
CA CYS A 32 -7.68 38.04 9.77
C CYS A 32 -7.89 38.05 11.29
N ALA A 33 -6.82 38.30 12.04
CA ALA A 33 -6.80 38.34 13.51
C ALA A 33 -7.71 39.46 14.06
N GLN A 34 -7.59 40.69 13.56
CA GLN A 34 -8.40 41.83 13.99
C GLN A 34 -9.90 41.63 13.74
N ARG A 35 -10.25 40.76 12.79
CA ARG A 35 -11.65 40.46 12.43
C ARG A 35 -12.18 39.20 13.08
N GLY A 36 -11.40 38.54 13.93
CA GLY A 36 -11.79 37.29 14.59
C GLY A 36 -12.07 36.14 13.61
N VAL A 37 -11.45 36.15 12.41
CA VAL A 37 -11.64 35.09 11.41
C VAL A 37 -10.41 34.21 11.36
N ALA A 38 -10.60 32.88 11.44
CA ALA A 38 -9.54 31.90 11.29
C ALA A 38 -8.77 32.13 9.97
N CYS A 39 -7.44 32.32 10.10
CA CYS A 39 -6.56 32.52 8.97
C CYS A 39 -6.12 31.16 8.43
N GLU A 40 -6.53 30.84 7.21
CA GLU A 40 -6.19 29.58 6.51
C GLU A 40 -4.74 29.54 5.98
N GLY A 41 -3.86 30.37 6.53
CA GLY A 41 -2.44 30.41 6.18
C GLY A 41 -2.13 30.82 4.74
N TYR A 42 -0.86 30.58 4.37
CA TYR A 42 -0.26 30.96 3.08
C TYR A 42 0.20 29.75 2.27
N ASP A 43 -0.13 28.54 2.71
CA ASP A 43 0.38 27.30 2.14
C ASP A 43 -0.11 27.07 0.71
N VAL A 44 0.60 26.25 -0.05
CA VAL A 44 0.19 25.89 -1.41
C VAL A 44 -0.96 24.88 -1.32
N ARG A 45 -2.21 25.33 -1.53
CA ARG A 45 -3.35 24.41 -1.72
C ARG A 45 -3.35 23.91 -3.15
N LEU A 46 -2.92 22.66 -3.33
CA LEU A 46 -3.15 21.92 -4.57
C LEU A 46 -4.66 21.74 -4.74
N ARG A 47 -5.19 22.17 -5.90
CA ARG A 47 -6.56 21.86 -6.31
C ARG A 47 -6.47 20.91 -7.49
N TRP A 48 -6.80 19.65 -7.24
CA TRP A 48 -6.99 18.65 -8.28
C TRP A 48 -8.28 18.99 -9.02
N GLY A 49 -8.15 19.48 -10.25
CA GLY A 49 -9.29 19.66 -11.14
C GLY A 49 -9.52 18.36 -11.91
N THR A 50 -10.78 17.97 -12.07
CA THR A 50 -11.21 16.80 -12.87
C THR A 50 -11.18 17.12 -14.36
N GLY A 51 -10.02 17.48 -14.91
CA GLY A 51 -9.88 17.68 -16.35
C GLY A 51 -8.50 18.16 -16.78
N ILE A 52 -8.21 18.01 -18.08
CA ILE A 52 -6.90 18.24 -18.70
C ILE A 52 -6.38 19.68 -18.60
N ALA A 53 -7.24 20.64 -18.22
CA ALA A 53 -6.84 22.02 -18.03
C ALA A 53 -7.44 22.61 -16.74
N SER A 54 -6.59 23.23 -15.93
CA SER A 54 -7.03 23.91 -14.69
C SER A 54 -7.81 25.20 -14.97
N ARG A 55 -7.66 25.79 -16.17
CA ARG A 55 -8.32 27.02 -16.65
C ARG A 55 -8.45 27.01 -18.18
N GLY A 56 -9.46 27.69 -18.72
CA GLY A 56 -9.63 27.85 -20.18
C GLY A 56 -10.79 27.04 -20.77
N ARG A 57 -10.68 26.69 -22.06
CA ARG A 57 -11.75 26.03 -22.83
C ARG A 57 -11.99 24.58 -22.39
N PHE A 58 -10.93 23.89 -21.96
CA PHE A 58 -10.94 22.47 -21.57
C PHE A 58 -11.02 22.25 -20.05
N THR A 59 -11.50 23.25 -19.29
CA THR A 59 -11.70 23.08 -17.85
C THR A 59 -12.76 22.04 -17.56
N GLY A 60 -12.38 20.97 -16.88
CA GLY A 60 -13.28 19.85 -16.57
C GLY A 60 -13.46 18.87 -17.72
N ALA A 61 -12.68 18.99 -18.80
CA ALA A 61 -12.70 18.02 -19.91
C ALA A 61 -11.73 16.89 -19.65
N ASP A 62 -12.15 15.65 -19.87
CA ASP A 62 -11.31 14.45 -19.64
C ASP A 62 -10.36 14.16 -20.81
N ALA A 63 -10.55 14.79 -21.97
CA ALA A 63 -9.71 14.65 -23.16
C ALA A 63 -9.55 15.99 -23.91
N PRO A 64 -8.54 16.14 -24.80
CA PRO A 64 -8.37 17.32 -25.64
C PRO A 64 -9.31 17.32 -26.86
N ALA A 65 -10.55 16.88 -26.67
CA ALA A 65 -11.57 16.78 -27.71
C ALA A 65 -12.74 17.73 -27.39
N GLU A 66 -13.30 18.41 -28.40
CA GLU A 66 -14.41 19.36 -28.18
C GLU A 66 -15.66 18.71 -27.58
N SER A 67 -15.90 17.43 -27.88
CA SER A 67 -17.01 16.63 -27.35
C SER A 67 -16.90 16.33 -25.85
N SER A 68 -15.68 16.37 -25.30
CA SER A 68 -15.41 16.07 -23.89
C SER A 68 -15.47 17.31 -22.98
N ILE A 69 -15.77 18.49 -23.54
CA ILE A 69 -15.94 19.71 -22.77
C ILE A 69 -17.30 19.65 -22.07
N PRO A 70 -17.36 19.62 -20.72
CA PRO A 70 -18.63 19.56 -20.02
C PRO A 70 -19.46 20.81 -20.33
N PRO A 71 -20.79 20.66 -20.50
CA PRO A 71 -21.67 21.80 -20.73
C PRO A 71 -21.58 22.76 -19.55
N ARG A 72 -21.23 24.03 -19.83
CA ARG A 72 -21.16 25.06 -18.78
C ARG A 72 -22.54 25.21 -18.17
N LEU A 73 -22.65 25.02 -16.84
CA LEU A 73 -23.85 25.34 -16.08
C LEU A 73 -24.25 26.80 -16.35
N GLN A 74 -25.45 26.96 -16.92
CA GLN A 74 -25.96 28.22 -17.45
C GLN A 74 -26.03 29.29 -16.37
N GLY A 75 -25.31 30.38 -16.55
CA GLY A 75 -25.15 31.38 -15.51
C GLY A 75 -24.93 32.81 -16.02
N ARG A 76 -25.54 33.20 -17.14
CA ARG A 76 -25.83 34.61 -17.50
C ARG A 76 -26.65 34.72 -18.80
N GLN A 77 -27.63 35.63 -18.79
CA GLN A 77 -28.54 35.97 -19.90
C GLN A 77 -27.83 36.31 -21.22
N ARG A 78 -26.58 36.78 -21.15
CA ARG A 78 -25.74 37.11 -22.31
C ARG A 78 -25.28 35.88 -23.10
N ASP A 79 -25.19 34.72 -22.44
CA ASP A 79 -24.75 33.47 -23.07
C ASP A 79 -25.90 32.84 -23.90
N LEU A 80 -27.15 32.97 -23.44
CA LEU A 80 -28.35 32.54 -24.17
C LEU A 80 -28.55 33.29 -25.50
N LEU A 81 -28.27 34.61 -25.52
CA LEU A 81 -28.33 35.40 -26.75
C LEU A 81 -27.27 34.99 -27.77
N ARG A 82 -26.09 34.54 -27.31
CA ARG A 82 -25.00 34.09 -28.16
C ARG A 82 -25.28 32.72 -28.76
N GLU A 83 -25.90 31.84 -27.98
CA GLU A 83 -26.33 30.51 -28.44
C GLU A 83 -27.46 30.61 -29.47
N ARG A 84 -28.45 31.50 -29.24
CA ARG A 84 -29.53 31.76 -30.20
C ARG A 84 -29.00 32.27 -31.54
N LYS A 85 -27.97 33.12 -31.51
CA LYS A 85 -27.31 33.63 -32.73
C LYS A 85 -26.52 32.54 -33.45
N ARG A 86 -25.94 31.58 -32.72
CA ARG A 86 -25.25 30.40 -33.26
C ARG A 86 -26.23 29.42 -33.93
N GLN A 87 -27.36 29.16 -33.30
CA GLN A 87 -28.42 28.29 -33.86
C GLN A 87 -29.01 28.87 -35.15
N LEU A 88 -29.18 30.19 -35.24
CA LEU A 88 -29.61 30.86 -36.47
C LEU A 88 -28.58 30.74 -37.61
N GLN A 89 -27.28 30.73 -37.30
CA GLN A 89 -26.22 30.55 -38.31
C GLN A 89 -26.11 29.10 -38.80
N VAL A 90 -26.34 28.12 -37.93
CA VAL A 90 -26.36 26.69 -38.31
C VAL A 90 -27.57 26.37 -39.18
N ALA A 91 -28.74 26.94 -38.88
CA ALA A 91 -29.95 26.77 -39.71
C ALA A 91 -29.79 27.35 -41.13
N ASP A 92 -29.01 28.43 -41.27
CA ASP A 92 -28.74 29.07 -42.57
C ASP A 92 -27.71 28.31 -43.41
N GLN A 93 -26.82 27.53 -42.76
CA GLN A 93 -25.89 26.62 -43.44
C GLN A 93 -26.59 25.34 -43.93
N VAL A 94 -27.52 24.77 -43.17
CA VAL A 94 -28.28 23.57 -43.57
C VAL A 94 -29.24 23.87 -44.73
N ARG A 95 -29.73 25.11 -44.85
CA ARG A 95 -30.54 25.56 -46.00
C ARG A 95 -29.73 25.74 -47.30
N LYS A 96 -28.41 25.88 -47.22
CA LYS A 96 -27.53 26.04 -48.39
C LYS A 96 -26.93 24.72 -48.90
N SER A 97 -27.02 23.63 -48.14
CA SER A 97 -26.45 22.32 -48.50
C SER A 97 -27.46 21.33 -49.11
N SER A 98 -28.70 21.74 -49.36
CA SER A 98 -29.80 20.86 -49.83
C SER A 98 -30.04 20.94 -51.34
N GLY A 99 -28.99 20.99 -52.16
CA GLY A 99 -29.13 20.93 -53.62
C GLY A 99 -27.88 20.47 -54.35
N SER A 100 -27.69 19.15 -54.45
CA SER A 100 -27.08 18.45 -55.60
C SER A 100 -26.89 16.96 -55.30
N ASP A 101 -27.47 16.10 -56.13
CA ASP A 101 -27.29 14.64 -56.19
C ASP A 101 -25.86 14.25 -56.65
N ILE A 102 -25.39 13.05 -56.24
CA ILE A 102 -24.80 11.95 -57.08
C ILE A 102 -23.83 11.02 -56.28
N SER A 103 -24.14 9.72 -56.40
CA SER A 103 -23.35 8.45 -56.33
C SER A 103 -22.43 8.02 -55.17
N ALA A 104 -22.68 6.77 -54.79
CA ALA A 104 -21.88 5.78 -54.05
C ALA A 104 -20.37 5.71 -54.38
N GLU A 105 -19.53 5.53 -53.36
CA GLU A 105 -18.73 4.32 -53.08
C GLU A 105 -17.72 4.58 -51.94
N GLY A 106 -17.56 3.59 -51.06
CA GLY A 106 -16.34 3.40 -50.23
C GLY A 106 -16.24 4.17 -48.92
N THR A 107 -16.70 3.58 -47.80
CA THR A 107 -16.04 3.75 -46.48
C THR A 107 -16.57 2.70 -45.48
N GLU A 108 -16.00 1.51 -45.47
CA GLU A 108 -16.28 0.45 -44.48
C GLU A 108 -15.14 0.29 -43.46
N GLU A 109 -14.26 1.28 -43.31
CA GLU A 109 -13.01 1.15 -42.52
C GLU A 109 -12.96 2.03 -41.25
N LEU A 110 -14.06 2.69 -40.85
CA LEU A 110 -14.06 3.61 -39.69
C LEU A 110 -14.92 3.17 -38.49
N LEU A 111 -15.59 2.02 -38.54
CA LEU A 111 -16.43 1.53 -37.43
C LEU A 111 -15.78 0.42 -36.58
N LEU A 112 -14.61 -0.09 -36.97
CA LEU A 112 -13.92 -1.16 -36.23
C LEU A 112 -13.05 -0.64 -35.08
N SER A 113 -12.68 0.64 -35.03
CA SER A 113 -11.70 1.14 -34.06
C SER A 113 -12.14 1.09 -32.58
N PRO A 114 -13.41 1.42 -32.20
CA PRO A 114 -13.86 1.30 -30.81
C PRO A 114 -14.00 -0.15 -30.36
N LEU A 115 -14.55 -1.01 -31.23
CA LEU A 115 -14.74 -2.44 -30.96
C LEU A 115 -13.40 -3.18 -30.88
N LEU A 116 -12.42 -2.84 -31.72
CA LEU A 116 -11.06 -3.38 -31.65
C LEU A 116 -10.31 -2.89 -30.41
N SER A 117 -10.52 -1.65 -29.97
CA SER A 117 -9.92 -1.15 -28.73
C SER A 117 -10.52 -1.81 -27.49
N GLU A 118 -11.84 -2.04 -27.45
CA GLU A 118 -12.48 -2.74 -26.34
C GLU A 118 -12.13 -4.23 -26.34
N THR A 119 -12.15 -4.90 -27.49
CA THR A 119 -11.75 -6.31 -27.60
C THR A 119 -10.26 -6.54 -27.31
N TRP A 120 -9.37 -5.65 -27.78
CA TRP A 120 -7.95 -5.68 -27.41
C TRP A 120 -7.78 -5.52 -25.90
N LYS A 121 -8.45 -4.53 -25.29
CA LYS A 121 -8.37 -4.30 -23.83
C LYS A 121 -8.85 -5.52 -23.06
N THR A 122 -9.97 -6.12 -23.46
CA THR A 122 -10.50 -7.34 -22.83
C THR A 122 -9.55 -8.54 -22.98
N ASN A 123 -8.96 -8.74 -24.16
CA ASN A 123 -7.96 -9.80 -24.38
C ASN A 123 -6.72 -9.59 -23.52
N ARG A 124 -6.19 -8.36 -23.48
CA ARG A 124 -5.04 -8.01 -22.65
C ARG A 124 -5.33 -8.17 -21.16
N TYR A 125 -6.54 -7.85 -20.70
CA TYR A 125 -6.94 -7.97 -19.30
C TYR A 125 -7.06 -9.46 -18.90
N ALA A 126 -7.60 -10.29 -19.80
CA ALA A 126 -7.65 -11.75 -19.60
C ALA A 126 -6.25 -12.37 -19.55
N GLU A 127 -5.34 -11.96 -20.43
CA GLU A 127 -3.93 -12.38 -20.40
C GLU A 127 -3.24 -11.98 -19.09
N LEU A 128 -3.35 -10.71 -18.68
CA LEU A 128 -2.76 -10.23 -17.43
C LEU A 128 -3.34 -10.93 -16.19
N PHE A 129 -4.64 -11.24 -16.20
CA PHE A 129 -5.26 -12.00 -15.12
C PHE A 129 -4.78 -13.46 -15.09
N SER A 130 -4.56 -14.07 -16.25
CA SER A 130 -3.97 -15.41 -16.36
C SER A 130 -2.51 -15.42 -15.87
N ASP A 131 -1.73 -14.41 -16.23
CA ASP A 131 -0.36 -14.19 -15.74
C ASP A 131 -0.35 -14.04 -14.21
N PHE A 132 -1.33 -13.32 -13.66
CA PHE A 132 -1.50 -13.17 -12.21
C PHE A 132 -1.78 -14.52 -11.53
N LEU A 133 -2.75 -15.30 -12.03
CA LEU A 133 -3.10 -16.60 -11.45
C LEU A 133 -1.97 -17.63 -11.52
N SER A 134 -1.16 -17.56 -12.58
CA SER A 134 -0.05 -18.51 -12.80
C SER A 134 1.19 -18.16 -12.00
N SER A 135 1.54 -16.86 -11.88
CA SER A 135 2.82 -16.44 -11.32
C SER A 135 2.72 -15.22 -10.41
N GLY A 136 1.91 -14.21 -10.72
CA GLY A 136 1.84 -12.97 -9.93
C GLY A 136 1.35 -13.17 -8.50
N ILE A 137 0.41 -14.09 -8.30
CA ILE A 137 -0.16 -14.41 -6.98
C ILE A 137 0.90 -14.90 -5.98
N ASN A 138 2.02 -15.44 -6.47
CA ASN A 138 3.11 -15.93 -5.63
C ASN A 138 3.81 -14.83 -4.84
N VAL A 139 3.70 -13.55 -5.27
CA VAL A 139 4.23 -12.41 -4.52
C VAL A 139 3.47 -12.18 -3.21
N LEU A 140 2.25 -12.71 -3.08
CA LEU A 140 1.40 -12.53 -1.90
C LEU A 140 1.70 -13.53 -0.77
N HIS A 141 2.56 -14.52 -1.01
CA HIS A 141 2.73 -15.64 -0.09
C HIS A 141 4.21 -15.96 0.15
N SER A 142 4.50 -16.40 1.36
CA SER A 142 5.83 -16.87 1.77
C SER A 142 5.89 -18.39 2.03
N THR A 143 4.78 -19.11 1.88
CA THR A 143 4.74 -20.58 1.98
C THR A 143 4.36 -21.22 0.66
N THR A 144 5.09 -22.28 0.30
CA THR A 144 4.65 -23.25 -0.71
C THR A 144 3.64 -24.19 -0.07
N MET A 145 2.39 -23.76 0.10
CA MET A 145 1.32 -24.75 0.19
C MET A 145 1.26 -25.46 -1.16
N HIS A 146 0.98 -26.77 -1.18
CA HIS A 146 0.74 -27.47 -2.44
C HIS A 146 -0.29 -26.65 -3.25
N ASP A 147 -0.10 -26.47 -4.56
CA ASP A 147 -0.89 -25.56 -5.41
C ASP A 147 -2.43 -25.71 -5.29
N GLY A 148 -2.91 -26.83 -4.72
CA GLY A 148 -4.32 -27.09 -4.42
C GLY A 148 -4.85 -26.54 -3.08
N GLU A 149 -4.01 -25.94 -2.21
CA GLU A 149 -4.39 -25.55 -0.84
C GLU A 149 -4.24 -24.05 -0.55
N ILE A 150 -3.76 -23.22 -1.50
CA ILE A 150 -3.74 -21.75 -1.31
C ILE A 150 -5.20 -21.25 -1.32
N PRO A 151 -5.76 -20.79 -0.18
CA PRO A 151 -7.19 -20.51 -0.07
C PRO A 151 -7.68 -19.43 -1.03
N LEU A 152 -6.79 -18.47 -1.33
CA LEU A 152 -7.06 -17.38 -2.26
C LEU A 152 -7.06 -17.86 -3.72
N LYS A 153 -6.02 -18.60 -4.16
CA LYS A 153 -5.85 -19.02 -5.57
C LYS A 153 -7.07 -19.78 -6.10
N VAL A 154 -7.57 -20.73 -5.31
CA VAL A 154 -8.71 -21.59 -5.69
C VAL A 154 -10.01 -20.78 -5.80
N ARG A 155 -10.21 -19.78 -4.94
CA ARG A 155 -11.45 -18.99 -4.89
C ARG A 155 -11.42 -17.72 -5.72
N LEU A 156 -10.25 -17.26 -6.14
CA LEU A 156 -10.09 -15.97 -6.79
C LEU A 156 -10.99 -15.80 -8.03
N PRO A 157 -11.16 -16.78 -8.94
CA PRO A 157 -12.07 -16.63 -10.07
C PRO A 157 -13.53 -16.38 -9.64
N GLY A 158 -14.01 -17.08 -8.60
CA GLY A 158 -15.35 -16.87 -8.05
C GLY A 158 -15.50 -15.53 -7.33
N LEU A 159 -14.47 -15.10 -6.60
CA LEU A 159 -14.46 -13.78 -5.94
C LEU A 159 -14.44 -12.63 -6.96
N CYS A 160 -13.74 -12.80 -8.09
CA CYS A 160 -13.73 -11.81 -9.16
C CYS A 160 -15.09 -11.69 -9.88
N GLN A 161 -15.92 -12.75 -9.86
CA GLN A 161 -17.31 -12.66 -10.31
C GLN A 161 -18.20 -11.90 -9.33
N GLN A 162 -17.85 -11.88 -8.04
CA GLN A 162 -18.55 -11.10 -7.01
C GLN A 162 -18.12 -9.64 -7.03
N SER A 163 -16.83 -9.36 -7.25
CA SER A 163 -16.25 -8.02 -7.25
C SER A 163 -15.46 -7.76 -8.54
N GLU A 164 -16.00 -6.88 -9.38
CA GLU A 164 -15.32 -6.40 -10.58
C GLU A 164 -14.07 -5.58 -10.19
N ALA A 165 -14.11 -4.88 -9.06
CA ALA A 165 -12.94 -4.18 -8.53
C ALA A 165 -11.80 -5.15 -8.23
N LEU A 166 -12.09 -6.31 -7.62
CA LEU A 166 -11.08 -7.33 -7.35
C LEU A 166 -10.39 -7.80 -8.63
N TYR A 167 -11.15 -8.04 -9.71
CA TYR A 167 -10.58 -8.42 -11.00
C TYR A 167 -9.60 -7.37 -11.54
N GLN A 168 -9.99 -6.09 -11.52
CA GLN A 168 -9.13 -4.97 -11.94
C GLN A 168 -7.89 -4.81 -11.05
N ILE A 169 -8.03 -5.07 -9.75
CA ILE A 169 -6.92 -5.00 -8.79
C ILE A 169 -5.91 -6.12 -9.01
N CYS A 170 -6.35 -7.34 -9.30
CA CYS A 170 -5.47 -8.46 -9.68
C CYS A 170 -4.66 -8.13 -10.95
N ILE A 171 -5.29 -7.54 -11.96
CA ILE A 171 -4.61 -7.07 -13.17
C ILE A 171 -3.58 -5.97 -12.83
N THR A 172 -3.98 -5.01 -11.98
CA THR A 172 -3.09 -3.92 -11.57
C THR A 172 -1.88 -4.44 -10.79
N LEU A 173 -2.07 -5.44 -9.93
CA LEU A 173 -0.98 -6.14 -9.25
C LEU A 173 -0.02 -6.77 -10.26
N GLN A 174 -0.54 -7.47 -11.28
CA GLN A 174 0.32 -8.05 -12.32
C GLN A 174 1.09 -6.97 -13.10
N VAL A 175 0.44 -5.88 -13.46
CA VAL A 175 1.08 -4.71 -14.11
C VAL A 175 2.17 -4.13 -13.21
N SER A 176 2.00 -4.16 -11.89
CA SER A 176 2.98 -3.66 -10.93
C SER A 176 4.27 -4.49 -10.83
N ILE A 177 4.17 -5.79 -11.16
CA ILE A 177 5.30 -6.74 -11.16
C ILE A 177 6.02 -6.70 -12.52
N ARG A 178 5.28 -6.44 -13.61
CA ARG A 178 5.78 -6.43 -14.98
C ARG A 178 6.61 -5.17 -15.29
N PRO A 179 7.94 -5.27 -15.50
CA PRO A 179 8.78 -4.09 -15.75
C PRO A 179 8.42 -3.35 -17.04
N ASP A 180 7.93 -4.08 -18.05
CA ASP A 180 7.53 -3.57 -19.36
C ASP A 180 6.29 -2.67 -19.30
N LEU A 181 5.43 -2.82 -18.29
CA LEU A 181 4.17 -2.08 -18.16
C LEU A 181 4.22 -0.96 -17.11
N LYS A 182 5.41 -0.65 -16.57
CA LYS A 182 5.58 0.32 -15.49
C LYS A 182 5.02 1.70 -15.79
N SER A 183 5.06 2.16 -17.05
CA SER A 183 4.51 3.46 -17.45
C SER A 183 2.98 3.51 -17.43
N GLU A 184 2.32 2.37 -17.59
CA GLU A 184 0.86 2.26 -17.64
C GLU A 184 0.25 2.00 -16.25
N PHE A 185 1.07 1.68 -15.24
CA PHE A 185 0.62 1.33 -13.89
C PHE A 185 -0.44 2.29 -13.32
N PHE A 186 -0.24 3.61 -13.44
CA PHE A 186 -1.18 4.58 -12.86
C PHE A 186 -2.55 4.60 -13.54
N GLU A 187 -2.64 4.25 -14.83
CA GLU A 187 -3.92 4.14 -15.54
C GLU A 187 -4.74 2.96 -14.97
N TYR A 188 -4.11 1.80 -14.85
CA TYR A 188 -4.71 0.61 -14.25
C TYR A 188 -5.08 0.85 -12.78
N PHE A 189 -4.19 1.47 -12.01
CA PHE A 189 -4.41 1.74 -10.60
C PHE A 189 -5.57 2.73 -10.35
N ASP A 190 -5.70 3.78 -11.16
CA ASP A 190 -6.83 4.70 -11.05
C ASP A 190 -8.16 4.03 -11.43
N ALA A 191 -8.17 3.22 -12.50
CA ALA A 191 -9.34 2.44 -12.89
C ALA A 191 -9.78 1.48 -11.77
N ALA A 192 -8.84 0.74 -11.20
CA ALA A 192 -9.08 -0.18 -10.08
C ALA A 192 -9.62 0.55 -8.84
N LEU A 193 -9.03 1.69 -8.46
CA LEU A 193 -9.49 2.49 -7.32
C LEU A 193 -10.90 3.05 -7.52
N ASN A 194 -11.22 3.52 -8.73
CA ASN A 194 -12.55 4.06 -9.04
C ASN A 194 -13.62 2.97 -8.99
N LYS A 195 -13.31 1.77 -9.48
CA LYS A 195 -14.19 0.60 -9.35
C LYS A 195 -14.39 0.21 -7.88
N PHE A 196 -13.31 0.12 -7.12
CA PHE A 196 -13.37 -0.22 -5.70
C PHE A 196 -14.21 0.77 -4.89
N ARG A 197 -14.04 2.09 -5.11
CA ARG A 197 -14.86 3.13 -4.47
C ARG A 197 -16.33 2.98 -4.83
N SER A 198 -16.64 2.71 -6.10
CA SER A 198 -18.02 2.53 -6.57
C SER A 198 -18.69 1.32 -5.90
N GLU A 199 -17.95 0.23 -5.66
CA GLU A 199 -18.46 -0.94 -4.92
C GLU A 199 -18.71 -0.62 -3.45
N LEU A 200 -17.80 0.10 -2.80
CA LEU A 200 -17.97 0.52 -1.40
C LEU A 200 -19.20 1.43 -1.21
N ASP A 201 -19.49 2.32 -2.16
CA ASP A 201 -20.66 3.20 -2.13
C ASP A 201 -21.99 2.43 -2.26
N GLN A 202 -21.97 1.21 -2.81
CA GLN A 202 -23.16 0.36 -3.00
C GLN A 202 -23.37 -0.64 -1.85
N SER A 203 -22.34 -0.90 -1.04
CA SER A 203 -22.36 -1.92 0.01
C SER A 203 -22.85 -1.34 1.35
N GLU A 204 -24.16 -1.39 1.61
CA GLU A 204 -24.74 -0.79 2.82
C GLU A 204 -24.78 -1.73 4.04
N ALA A 205 -24.82 -3.06 3.85
CA ALA A 205 -25.12 -4.01 4.94
C ALA A 205 -23.98 -4.97 5.33
N TYR A 206 -23.26 -5.54 4.36
CA TYR A 206 -22.19 -6.51 4.57
C TYR A 206 -21.10 -6.34 3.51
N LEU A 207 -19.85 -6.25 3.95
CA LEU A 207 -18.71 -6.22 3.06
C LEU A 207 -18.44 -7.63 2.52
N GLU A 208 -18.73 -7.87 1.24
CA GLU A 208 -18.48 -9.17 0.61
C GLU A 208 -17.01 -9.58 0.66
N ASP A 209 -16.74 -10.89 0.62
CA ASP A 209 -15.37 -11.42 0.67
C ASP A 209 -14.55 -10.96 -0.54
N GLY A 210 -15.19 -10.82 -1.72
CA GLY A 210 -14.55 -10.25 -2.91
C GLY A 210 -14.07 -8.82 -2.69
N THR A 211 -14.94 -7.94 -2.18
CA THR A 211 -14.60 -6.54 -1.90
C THR A 211 -13.61 -6.41 -0.74
N LEU A 212 -13.69 -7.25 0.30
CA LEU A 212 -12.68 -7.28 1.36
C LEU A 212 -11.31 -7.67 0.80
N THR A 213 -11.25 -8.71 -0.03
CA THR A 213 -10.03 -9.16 -0.71
C THR A 213 -9.46 -8.03 -1.58
N ALA A 214 -10.31 -7.33 -2.33
CA ALA A 214 -9.92 -6.18 -3.14
C ALA A 214 -9.23 -5.09 -2.28
N GLY A 215 -9.80 -4.75 -1.13
CA GLY A 215 -9.21 -3.77 -0.21
C GLY A 215 -7.85 -4.18 0.35
N LEU A 216 -7.67 -5.46 0.68
CA LEU A 216 -6.38 -5.99 1.14
C LEU A 216 -5.34 -5.99 0.01
N LEU A 217 -5.70 -6.41 -1.20
CA LEU A 217 -4.81 -6.38 -2.36
C LEU A 217 -4.43 -4.96 -2.80
N LEU A 218 -5.32 -3.98 -2.64
CA LEU A 218 -4.98 -2.56 -2.82
C LEU A 218 -3.91 -2.09 -1.83
N CYS A 219 -3.98 -2.56 -0.57
CA CYS A 219 -2.91 -2.31 0.39
C CYS A 219 -1.59 -2.92 -0.08
N THR A 220 -1.62 -4.13 -0.64
CA THR A 220 -0.44 -4.79 -1.22
C THR A 220 0.14 -4.03 -2.41
N ILE A 221 -0.67 -3.49 -3.33
CA ILE A 221 -0.19 -2.60 -4.39
C ILE A 221 0.54 -1.39 -3.77
N GLY A 222 -0.04 -0.81 -2.72
CA GLY A 222 0.55 0.31 -2.01
C GLY A 222 1.93 -0.02 -1.44
N ILE A 223 2.04 -1.17 -0.77
CA ILE A 223 3.29 -1.74 -0.23
C ILE A 223 4.34 -1.91 -1.33
N MET A 224 3.98 -2.57 -2.44
CA MET A 224 4.90 -2.86 -3.54
C MET A 224 5.40 -1.59 -4.22
N GLN A 225 4.57 -0.55 -4.31
CA GLN A 225 4.96 0.72 -4.92
C GLN A 225 5.66 1.70 -3.96
N GLY A 226 5.67 1.40 -2.67
CA GLY A 226 6.16 2.26 -1.59
C GLY A 226 5.32 3.52 -1.37
N ILE A 227 4.04 3.47 -1.73
CA ILE A 227 3.09 4.55 -1.49
C ILE A 227 2.33 4.30 -0.18
N PRO A 228 1.76 5.34 0.46
CA PRO A 228 0.98 5.15 1.68
C PRO A 228 -0.12 4.11 1.46
N TRP A 229 -0.27 3.19 2.41
CA TRP A 229 -1.20 2.05 2.31
C TRP A 229 -1.91 1.74 3.63
N THR A 230 -1.31 2.09 4.77
CA THR A 230 -1.89 1.81 6.09
C THR A 230 -3.23 2.51 6.34
N MET A 231 -3.48 3.63 5.65
CA MET A 231 -4.80 4.29 5.69
C MET A 231 -5.89 3.47 5.01
N HIS A 232 -5.55 2.66 3.99
CA HIS A 232 -6.50 1.76 3.35
C HIS A 232 -6.86 0.62 4.29
N LEU A 233 -5.87 0.02 4.96
CA LEU A 233 -6.08 -1.01 5.97
C LEU A 233 -7.00 -0.52 7.10
N ARG A 234 -6.75 0.71 7.59
CA ARG A 234 -7.63 1.36 8.58
C ARG A 234 -9.03 1.64 8.05
N GLY A 235 -9.17 2.03 6.79
CA GLY A 235 -10.47 2.18 6.14
C GLY A 235 -11.25 0.86 6.16
N MET A 236 -10.60 -0.23 5.74
CA MET A 236 -11.19 -1.58 5.77
C MET A 236 -11.58 -1.99 7.19
N TYR A 237 -10.75 -1.67 8.19
CA TYR A 237 -11.06 -1.92 9.60
C TYR A 237 -12.33 -1.22 10.05
N ASN A 238 -12.45 0.08 9.77
CA ASN A 238 -13.61 0.86 10.18
C ASN A 238 -14.90 0.32 9.53
N ILE A 239 -14.82 -0.10 8.27
CA ILE A 239 -15.94 -0.74 7.54
C ILE A 239 -16.32 -2.07 8.21
N LEU A 240 -15.34 -2.93 8.51
CA LEU A 240 -15.60 -4.19 9.21
C LEU A 240 -16.23 -3.99 10.60
N GLN A 241 -15.82 -2.94 11.31
CA GLN A 241 -16.43 -2.56 12.59
C GLN A 241 -17.86 -2.07 12.46
N SER A 242 -18.18 -1.26 11.44
CA SER A 242 -19.53 -0.73 11.23
C SER A 242 -20.53 -1.81 10.82
N HIS A 243 -20.09 -2.85 10.10
CA HIS A 243 -20.96 -3.94 9.63
C HIS A 243 -21.19 -5.07 10.66
N SER A 244 -20.89 -4.87 11.95
CA SER A 244 -21.21 -5.78 13.05
C SER A 244 -20.64 -7.22 12.98
N VAL A 245 -19.67 -7.48 12.10
CA VAL A 245 -19.06 -8.82 11.90
C VAL A 245 -18.24 -9.31 13.11
N ILE A 246 -17.94 -8.44 14.07
CA ILE A 246 -17.14 -8.78 15.26
C ILE A 246 -17.97 -9.45 16.38
N ARG A 247 -19.32 -9.49 16.31
CA ARG A 247 -20.14 -9.88 17.47
C ARG A 247 -20.42 -11.38 17.65
N SER A 248 -20.06 -12.25 16.72
CA SER A 248 -20.20 -13.71 16.93
C SER A 248 -19.13 -14.49 16.17
N HIS A 249 -18.07 -14.88 16.88
CA HIS A 249 -17.00 -15.73 16.37
C HIS A 249 -17.50 -17.07 15.79
N ASP A 250 -18.70 -17.52 16.18
CA ASP A 250 -19.29 -18.81 15.79
C ASP A 250 -19.83 -18.89 14.34
N GLN A 251 -19.77 -17.81 13.54
CA GLN A 251 -20.35 -17.79 12.17
C GLN A 251 -19.39 -17.33 11.06
N VAL A 252 -18.11 -17.14 11.35
CA VAL A 252 -17.14 -16.64 10.35
C VAL A 252 -16.71 -17.78 9.42
N SER A 253 -16.86 -17.59 8.10
CA SER A 253 -16.40 -18.59 7.13
C SER A 253 -14.87 -18.79 7.24
N PRO A 254 -14.34 -19.98 6.93
CA PRO A 254 -12.88 -20.20 6.94
C PRO A 254 -12.11 -19.23 6.04
N PHE A 255 -12.73 -18.76 4.95
CA PHE A 255 -12.10 -17.73 4.10
C PHE A 255 -12.02 -16.39 4.78
N ARG A 256 -13.13 -15.98 5.40
CA ARG A 256 -13.22 -14.70 6.08
C ARG A 256 -12.23 -14.68 7.24
N ALA A 257 -12.08 -15.77 7.97
CA ALA A 257 -11.03 -15.92 8.99
C ALA A 257 -9.64 -15.70 8.39
N HIS A 258 -9.33 -16.35 7.26
CA HIS A 258 -8.06 -16.13 6.54
C HIS A 258 -7.85 -14.66 6.13
N LEU A 259 -8.86 -13.96 5.59
CA LEU A 259 -8.74 -12.54 5.25
C LEU A 259 -8.48 -11.66 6.48
N LEU A 260 -9.07 -12.01 7.64
CA LEU A 260 -8.83 -11.32 8.90
C LEU A 260 -7.41 -11.60 9.43
N GLU A 261 -6.88 -12.82 9.26
CA GLU A 261 -5.47 -13.15 9.57
C GLU A 261 -4.51 -12.33 8.71
N VAL A 262 -4.73 -12.28 7.39
CA VAL A 262 -3.95 -11.44 6.45
C VAL A 262 -3.94 -10.00 6.93
N MET A 263 -5.12 -9.45 7.23
CA MET A 263 -5.24 -8.09 7.77
C MET A 263 -4.47 -7.90 9.09
N GLY A 264 -4.49 -8.92 9.96
CA GLY A 264 -3.75 -8.94 11.21
C GLY A 264 -2.24 -8.90 11.01
N ILE A 265 -1.69 -9.68 10.06
CA ILE A 265 -0.27 -9.62 9.71
C ILE A 265 0.11 -8.25 9.16
N MET A 266 -0.69 -7.71 8.24
CA MET A 266 -0.47 -6.38 7.68
C MET A 266 -0.46 -5.30 8.78
N ASP A 267 -1.25 -5.47 9.84
CA ASP A 267 -1.33 -4.52 10.94
C ASP A 267 -0.22 -4.68 12.01
N LEU A 268 0.62 -5.73 11.96
CA LEU A 268 1.63 -5.97 13.01
C LEU A 268 2.57 -4.77 13.22
N PRO A 269 2.91 -4.45 14.49
CA PRO A 269 3.54 -3.19 14.86
C PRO A 269 4.88 -2.94 14.17
N THR A 270 5.68 -3.99 13.99
CA THR A 270 7.06 -3.90 13.45
C THR A 270 7.13 -4.20 11.95
N PHE A 271 6.01 -4.59 11.35
CA PHE A 271 5.94 -5.14 10.00
C PHE A 271 5.73 -4.07 8.92
N ALA A 272 5.66 -2.79 9.31
CA ALA A 272 5.64 -1.70 8.35
C ALA A 272 6.47 -0.51 8.82
N ILE A 273 7.16 0.13 7.87
CA ILE A 273 7.99 1.31 8.09
C ILE A 273 7.29 2.54 7.52
N GLY A 274 7.41 3.66 8.20
CA GLY A 274 6.86 4.94 7.75
C GLY A 274 5.36 5.13 7.98
N ARG A 275 4.69 4.23 8.72
CA ARG A 275 3.25 4.33 9.02
C ARG A 275 2.87 5.76 9.45
N LYS A 276 1.84 6.32 8.82
CA LYS A 276 1.26 7.61 9.24
C LYS A 276 0.37 7.50 10.48
N HIS A 277 -0.16 6.31 10.73
CA HIS A 277 -1.05 6.05 11.86
C HIS A 277 -0.50 4.91 12.73
N PRO A 278 -0.81 4.90 14.03
CA PRO A 278 -0.53 3.75 14.89
C PRO A 278 -1.18 2.48 14.35
N TYR A 279 -0.57 1.33 14.66
CA TYR A 279 -1.17 0.03 14.40
C TYR A 279 -2.46 -0.14 15.23
N LEU A 280 -3.40 -0.94 14.72
CA LEU A 280 -4.72 -1.13 15.31
C LEU A 280 -4.69 -2.19 16.43
N GLY A 281 -3.66 -3.05 16.43
CA GLY A 281 -3.57 -4.20 17.32
C GLY A 281 -4.52 -5.32 16.90
N PHE A 282 -4.81 -5.41 15.59
CA PHE A 282 -5.85 -6.27 15.03
C PHE A 282 -5.65 -7.74 15.37
N TRP A 283 -4.45 -8.28 15.10
CA TRP A 283 -4.13 -9.69 15.36
C TRP A 283 -4.43 -10.10 16.81
N ARG A 284 -3.97 -9.28 17.76
CA ARG A 284 -4.16 -9.52 19.20
C ARG A 284 -5.64 -9.51 19.60
N GLN A 285 -6.45 -8.66 18.97
CA GLN A 285 -7.87 -8.51 19.29
C GLN A 285 -8.73 -9.61 18.69
N TYR A 286 -8.39 -10.11 17.48
CA TYR A 286 -9.32 -10.93 16.70
C TYR A 286 -8.76 -12.28 16.24
N CYS A 287 -7.45 -12.41 16.05
CA CYS A 287 -6.81 -13.63 15.55
C CYS A 287 -6.31 -14.52 16.69
N ARG A 288 -5.87 -13.89 17.80
CA ARG A 288 -5.39 -14.62 18.98
C ARG A 288 -6.50 -15.48 19.59
N ASN A 289 -6.20 -16.76 19.84
CA ASN A 289 -7.12 -17.77 20.39
C ASN A 289 -8.26 -18.22 19.46
N GLN A 290 -8.17 -18.03 18.14
CA GLN A 290 -9.04 -18.78 17.23
C GLN A 290 -8.68 -20.27 17.31
N SER A 291 -9.43 -21.05 18.09
CA SER A 291 -9.32 -22.50 18.14
C SER A 291 -9.69 -23.07 16.78
N MET A 292 -8.72 -23.37 15.92
CA MET A 292 -8.96 -24.33 14.85
C MET A 292 -9.10 -25.72 15.48
N PRO A 293 -10.03 -26.56 14.99
CA PRO A 293 -10.33 -27.84 15.61
C PRO A 293 -9.18 -28.83 15.40
N ASP A 294 -8.96 -29.65 16.43
CA ASP A 294 -8.13 -30.85 16.49
C ASP A 294 -6.59 -30.68 16.67
N PRO A 295 -6.04 -31.00 17.86
CA PRO A 295 -4.60 -31.14 18.11
C PRO A 295 -3.88 -32.20 17.26
N SER A 296 -4.61 -32.94 16.42
CA SER A 296 -4.08 -33.96 15.51
C SER A 296 -3.58 -33.39 14.16
N GLU A 297 -3.95 -32.15 13.80
CA GLU A 297 -3.49 -31.51 12.55
C GLU A 297 -2.20 -30.70 12.73
N GLN A 298 -1.20 -31.05 11.94
CA GLN A 298 0.22 -30.93 12.26
C GLN A 298 0.88 -29.61 11.82
N TYR A 299 0.12 -28.55 11.49
CA TYR A 299 0.67 -27.30 10.93
C TYR A 299 -0.07 -26.02 11.36
N ASP A 300 0.36 -25.42 12.48
CA ASP A 300 -0.11 -24.10 12.93
C ASP A 300 0.69 -22.94 12.29
N VAL A 301 0.65 -22.84 10.96
CA VAL A 301 1.36 -21.81 10.19
C VAL A 301 0.35 -20.88 9.50
N GLU A 302 0.58 -19.57 9.59
CA GLU A 302 -0.19 -18.56 8.86
C GLU A 302 0.29 -18.51 7.40
N VAL A 303 -0.66 -18.48 6.45
CA VAL A 303 -0.42 -18.77 5.02
C VAL A 303 0.32 -17.63 4.29
N MET A 304 0.07 -16.37 4.63
CA MET A 304 0.66 -15.23 3.95
C MET A 304 2.14 -15.05 4.34
N SER A 305 2.40 -14.93 5.64
CA SER A 305 3.73 -14.72 6.22
C SER A 305 4.57 -15.99 6.28
N GLY A 306 3.93 -17.15 6.34
CA GLY A 306 4.61 -18.42 6.58
C GLY A 306 5.16 -18.60 7.98
N LEU A 307 4.70 -17.79 8.92
CA LEU A 307 5.12 -17.85 10.32
C LEU A 307 4.15 -18.67 11.16
N PRO A 308 4.61 -19.35 12.21
CA PRO A 308 3.73 -20.03 13.14
C PRO A 308 2.88 -19.01 13.89
N ARG A 309 1.57 -19.27 14.06
CA ARG A 309 0.67 -18.31 14.74
C ARG A 309 1.14 -18.02 16.17
N SER A 310 1.68 -19.04 16.85
CA SER A 310 2.33 -18.88 18.16
C SER A 310 3.47 -17.85 18.19
N LEU A 311 4.25 -17.74 17.11
CA LEU A 311 5.31 -16.72 16.99
C LEU A 311 4.72 -15.35 16.65
N VAL A 312 3.72 -15.32 15.76
CA VAL A 312 2.99 -14.09 15.41
C VAL A 312 2.30 -13.48 16.63
N ASP A 313 1.77 -14.30 17.54
CA ASP A 313 1.18 -13.86 18.80
C ASP A 313 2.16 -13.04 19.65
N ILE A 314 3.43 -13.47 19.71
CA ILE A 314 4.49 -12.73 20.40
C ILE A 314 4.76 -11.39 19.69
N PHE A 315 4.89 -11.41 18.35
CA PHE A 315 5.06 -10.19 17.55
C PHE A 315 3.93 -9.18 17.74
N SER A 316 2.68 -9.67 17.84
CA SER A 316 1.49 -8.82 18.05
C SER A 316 1.52 -8.09 19.41
N CYS A 317 2.33 -8.55 20.35
CA CYS A 317 2.49 -7.97 21.68
C CYS A 317 3.71 -7.05 21.81
N ILE A 318 4.49 -6.85 20.74
CA ILE A 318 5.58 -5.86 20.73
C ILE A 318 4.99 -4.46 21.01
N TYR A 319 5.68 -3.69 21.85
CA TYR A 319 5.24 -2.39 22.41
C TYR A 319 4.03 -2.46 23.36
N GLN A 320 3.54 -3.66 23.66
CA GLN A 320 2.39 -3.91 24.55
C GLN A 320 2.73 -4.91 25.66
N GLY A 321 4.02 -5.09 25.96
CA GLY A 321 4.52 -5.94 27.04
C GLY A 321 5.32 -7.16 26.61
N ALA A 322 5.48 -7.45 25.31
CA ALA A 322 6.40 -8.51 24.87
C ALA A 322 7.84 -8.20 25.29
N THR A 323 8.51 -9.21 25.81
CA THR A 323 9.88 -9.19 26.31
C THR A 323 10.78 -10.07 25.48
N GLU A 324 12.10 -9.87 25.61
CA GLU A 324 13.07 -10.72 24.90
C GLU A 324 12.93 -12.19 25.34
N GLN A 325 12.53 -12.40 26.61
CA GLN A 325 12.33 -13.73 27.18
C GLN A 325 11.19 -14.49 26.48
N ASP A 326 10.13 -13.81 26.06
CA ASP A 326 9.02 -14.45 25.33
C ASP A 326 9.50 -15.08 24.01
N PHE A 327 10.45 -14.44 23.32
CA PHE A 327 11.08 -15.00 22.11
C PHE A 327 12.05 -16.14 22.43
N TRP A 328 12.72 -16.11 23.59
CA TRP A 328 13.58 -17.22 24.03
C TRP A 328 12.78 -18.46 24.43
N ASP A 329 11.66 -18.25 25.11
CA ASP A 329 10.77 -19.30 25.63
C ASP A 329 9.81 -19.83 24.55
N TRP A 330 9.81 -19.25 23.35
CA TRP A 330 9.00 -19.75 22.25
C TRP A 330 9.37 -21.20 21.93
N PRO A 331 8.42 -22.16 22.02
CA PRO A 331 8.70 -23.60 21.98
C PRO A 331 9.12 -24.11 20.60
N GLY A 332 8.98 -23.29 19.56
CA GLY A 332 9.18 -23.71 18.18
C GLY A 332 7.92 -24.31 17.56
N SER A 333 8.05 -24.73 16.31
CA SER A 333 7.00 -25.44 15.56
C SER A 333 7.64 -26.45 14.60
N ARG A 334 6.87 -27.43 14.11
CA ARG A 334 7.37 -28.43 13.16
C ARG A 334 7.18 -27.90 11.73
N GLY A 335 8.25 -27.90 10.93
CA GLY A 335 8.25 -27.48 9.53
C GLY A 335 9.37 -28.13 8.73
N CYS A 336 9.47 -27.77 7.45
CA CYS A 336 10.62 -28.16 6.63
C CYS A 336 11.89 -27.41 7.07
N PHE A 337 13.07 -27.87 6.62
CA PHE A 337 14.34 -27.23 6.99
C PHE A 337 14.35 -25.72 6.74
N MET A 338 13.82 -25.29 5.59
CA MET A 338 13.76 -23.88 5.20
C MET A 338 12.83 -23.07 6.10
N GLN A 339 11.67 -23.62 6.45
CA GLN A 339 10.73 -23.01 7.39
C GLN A 339 11.38 -22.85 8.77
N CYS A 340 12.06 -23.87 9.29
CA CYS A 340 12.75 -23.78 10.56
C CYS A 340 13.83 -22.68 10.57
N GLN A 341 14.59 -22.52 9.48
CA GLN A 341 15.54 -21.42 9.34
C GLN A 341 14.85 -20.05 9.32
N LEU A 342 13.73 -19.94 8.60
CA LEU A 342 12.95 -18.71 8.53
C LEU A 342 12.43 -18.31 9.92
N TRP A 343 11.83 -19.25 10.63
CA TRP A 343 11.24 -19.00 11.95
C TRP A 343 12.30 -18.63 12.97
N GLU A 344 13.47 -19.25 12.91
CA GLU A 344 14.62 -18.86 13.72
C GLU A 344 15.09 -17.43 13.39
N ALA A 345 15.20 -17.08 12.11
CA ALA A 345 15.56 -15.73 11.69
C ALA A 345 14.56 -14.67 12.21
N TYR A 346 13.26 -14.95 12.13
CA TYR A 346 12.22 -14.07 12.69
C TYR A 346 12.29 -13.99 14.22
N ARG A 347 12.45 -15.11 14.91
CA ARG A 347 12.60 -15.14 16.38
C ARG A 347 13.76 -14.24 16.83
N LEU A 348 14.92 -14.40 16.20
CA LEU A 348 16.11 -13.58 16.47
C LEU A 348 15.87 -12.10 16.10
N ALA A 349 15.17 -11.83 15.00
CA ALA A 349 14.80 -10.47 14.62
C ALA A 349 13.91 -9.83 15.70
N GLY A 350 12.90 -10.54 16.22
CA GLY A 350 12.04 -10.06 17.31
C GLY A 350 12.83 -9.64 18.56
N MET A 351 13.83 -10.44 18.94
CA MET A 351 14.76 -10.09 20.03
C MET A 351 15.54 -8.80 19.73
N LEU A 352 16.05 -8.63 18.51
CA LEU A 352 16.75 -7.42 18.08
C LEU A 352 15.84 -6.18 18.13
N VAL A 353 14.57 -6.32 17.75
CA VAL A 353 13.60 -5.22 17.84
C VAL A 353 13.43 -4.75 19.28
N ILE A 354 13.28 -5.68 20.22
CA ILE A 354 13.11 -5.37 21.65
C ILE A 354 14.35 -4.67 22.20
N ARG A 355 15.55 -5.13 21.83
CA ARG A 355 16.82 -4.54 22.28
C ARG A 355 17.05 -3.12 21.74
N HIS A 356 16.83 -2.92 20.45
CA HIS A 356 17.23 -1.71 19.74
C HIS A 356 16.17 -0.60 19.79
N GLY A 357 14.88 -0.95 19.82
CA GLY A 357 13.79 0.03 19.91
C GLY A 357 13.64 1.00 18.72
N ALA A 358 14.48 0.96 17.68
CA ALA A 358 14.41 1.92 16.55
C ALA A 358 13.16 1.82 15.68
N MET A 359 12.38 0.74 15.79
CA MET A 359 11.07 0.65 15.14
C MET A 359 9.91 1.20 16.02
N ARG A 360 10.21 1.79 17.19
CA ARG A 360 9.20 2.48 18.00
C ARG A 360 8.71 3.74 17.28
N LEU A 361 7.41 3.95 17.29
CA LEU A 361 6.82 5.15 16.68
C LEU A 361 7.00 6.38 17.58
N PRO A 362 7.19 7.59 17.01
CA PRO A 362 7.38 8.82 17.80
C PRO A 362 6.24 9.20 18.74
N PHE A 363 5.02 8.69 18.52
CA PHE A 363 3.83 9.00 19.32
C PHE A 363 3.71 8.17 20.61
N GLU A 364 4.59 7.19 20.81
CA GLU A 364 4.61 6.30 22.00
C GLU A 364 5.54 6.82 23.11
N LEU A 365 5.67 8.15 23.25
CA LEU A 365 6.54 8.80 24.25
C LEU A 365 5.98 8.80 25.68
N ASP A 366 4.79 8.28 25.92
CA ASP A 366 4.25 8.11 27.27
C ASP A 366 4.66 6.74 27.84
N ASP A 367 5.94 6.60 28.20
CA ASP A 367 6.33 5.63 29.22
C ASP A 367 7.39 6.22 30.14
N ASN A 368 7.02 6.31 31.41
CA ASN A 368 7.89 6.71 32.51
C ASN A 368 9.18 5.87 32.49
N PRO A 369 10.39 6.49 32.46
CA PRO A 369 11.66 5.76 32.54
C PRO A 369 11.88 4.99 33.86
N ALA A 370 10.91 5.03 34.78
CA ALA A 370 10.96 4.46 36.13
C ALA A 370 10.73 2.93 36.21
N GLN A 371 10.44 2.21 35.12
CA GLN A 371 10.28 0.74 35.15
C GLN A 371 11.46 -0.07 34.59
N ARG A 372 12.61 0.56 34.29
CA ARG A 372 13.87 -0.16 33.94
C ARG A 372 14.59 -0.80 35.14
N GLY A 373 13.91 -0.99 36.27
CA GLY A 373 14.47 -1.54 37.49
C GLY A 373 13.71 -2.74 38.01
N ARG A 374 13.79 -3.89 37.33
CA ARG A 374 13.48 -5.19 37.94
C ARG A 374 14.55 -6.22 37.58
N SER A 375 15.39 -6.49 38.58
CA SER A 375 16.31 -7.62 38.77
C SER A 375 16.54 -8.51 37.55
N GLN A 376 17.47 -8.11 36.68
CA GLN A 376 18.11 -9.05 35.77
C GLN A 376 18.91 -10.05 36.62
N ARG A 377 18.37 -11.26 36.80
CA ARG A 377 19.23 -12.44 36.98
C ARG A 377 20.25 -12.37 35.85
N GLN A 378 21.54 -12.46 36.17
CA GLN A 378 22.63 -12.53 35.19
C GLN A 378 22.48 -13.84 34.39
N SER A 379 21.55 -13.84 33.45
CA SER A 379 21.43 -14.83 32.40
C SER A 379 22.56 -14.56 31.42
N ALA A 380 23.27 -15.61 31.00
CA ALA A 380 24.30 -15.56 29.96
C ALA A 380 23.65 -15.35 28.57
N LEU A 381 22.91 -14.25 28.40
CA LEU A 381 22.25 -13.91 27.15
C LEU A 381 23.31 -13.59 26.08
N PRO A 382 23.12 -14.07 24.84
CA PRO A 382 24.06 -13.80 23.76
C PRO A 382 24.08 -12.30 23.42
N THR A 383 25.26 -11.80 23.04
CA THR A 383 25.43 -10.41 22.63
C THR A 383 24.67 -10.11 21.34
N THR A 384 24.35 -8.84 21.08
CA THR A 384 23.67 -8.41 19.85
C THR A 384 24.42 -8.86 18.58
N ALA A 385 25.75 -8.85 18.61
CA ALA A 385 26.58 -9.34 17.51
C ALA A 385 26.35 -10.85 17.24
N VAL A 386 26.26 -11.68 18.28
CA VAL A 386 26.00 -13.12 18.14
C VAL A 386 24.60 -13.37 17.56
N ILE A 387 23.60 -12.60 17.99
CA ILE A 387 22.23 -12.71 17.45
C ILE A 387 22.20 -12.35 15.97
N ILE A 388 22.85 -11.25 15.56
CA ILE A 388 22.94 -10.84 14.16
C ILE A 388 23.62 -11.91 13.30
N MET A 389 24.75 -12.45 13.76
CA MET A 389 25.46 -13.51 13.05
C MET A 389 24.59 -14.75 12.83
N ARG A 390 23.85 -15.19 13.86
CA ARG A 390 22.94 -16.34 13.75
C ARG A 390 21.78 -16.05 12.80
N LEU A 391 21.17 -14.86 12.90
CA LEU A 391 20.09 -14.43 12.03
C LEU A 391 20.55 -14.42 10.57
N LEU A 392 21.68 -13.78 10.27
CA LEU A 392 22.21 -13.70 8.91
C LEU A 392 22.68 -15.07 8.40
N SER A 393 23.14 -15.96 9.27
CA SER A 393 23.43 -17.36 8.91
C SER A 393 22.17 -18.14 8.49
N CYS A 394 21.04 -17.93 9.19
CA CYS A 394 19.75 -18.50 8.77
C CYS A 394 19.33 -17.95 7.41
N VAL A 395 19.46 -16.63 7.21
CA VAL A 395 19.17 -15.98 5.92
C VAL A 395 20.05 -16.52 4.78
N ASP A 396 21.36 -16.69 5.00
CA ASP A 396 22.29 -17.25 4.01
C ASP A 396 21.89 -18.67 3.61
N ALA A 397 21.51 -19.51 4.59
CA ALA A 397 21.05 -20.87 4.33
C ALA A 397 19.78 -20.89 3.46
N ILE A 398 18.82 -20.00 3.75
CA ILE A 398 17.60 -19.88 2.94
C ILE A 398 17.95 -19.40 1.54
N TYR A 399 18.74 -18.34 1.42
CA TYR A 399 19.10 -17.76 0.12
C TYR A 399 19.81 -18.76 -0.80
N ARG A 400 20.76 -19.55 -0.27
CA ARG A 400 21.47 -20.58 -1.05
C ARG A 400 20.56 -21.71 -1.48
N ALA A 401 19.74 -22.24 -0.56
CA ALA A 401 18.80 -23.30 -0.88
C ALA A 401 17.74 -22.86 -1.91
N SER A 402 17.31 -21.59 -1.87
CA SER A 402 16.44 -21.02 -2.91
C SER A 402 17.12 -20.87 -4.27
N SER A 403 18.45 -20.72 -4.30
CA SER A 403 19.23 -20.58 -5.53
C SER A 403 19.60 -21.94 -6.17
N GLU A 404 19.75 -22.99 -5.36
CA GLU A 404 20.11 -24.35 -5.80
C GLU A 404 18.91 -25.21 -6.23
N ALA A 405 17.69 -24.81 -5.85
CA ALA A 405 16.48 -25.53 -6.20
C ALA A 405 16.19 -25.43 -7.71
N GLU A 406 16.60 -26.45 -8.47
CA GLU A 406 16.35 -26.67 -9.91
C GLU A 406 14.88 -26.40 -10.30
N GLY A 407 14.56 -25.13 -10.60
CA GLY A 407 13.26 -24.70 -11.15
C GLY A 407 12.08 -24.63 -10.17
N LYS A 408 12.22 -25.01 -8.89
CA LYS A 408 11.16 -24.82 -7.87
C LYS A 408 11.40 -23.52 -7.12
N VAL A 409 10.75 -22.44 -7.54
CA VAL A 409 10.77 -21.17 -6.82
C VAL A 409 10.21 -21.39 -5.41
N THR A 410 11.08 -21.25 -4.40
CA THR A 410 10.66 -21.34 -3.00
C THR A 410 10.13 -19.98 -2.57
N LEU A 411 8.84 -19.89 -2.27
CA LEU A 411 8.19 -18.62 -1.88
C LEU A 411 8.72 -18.06 -0.55
N ILE A 412 9.41 -18.88 0.24
CA ILE A 412 10.05 -18.51 1.52
C ILE A 412 10.97 -17.30 1.38
N ILE A 413 11.55 -17.07 0.20
CA ILE A 413 12.39 -15.89 -0.07
C ILE A 413 11.64 -14.57 0.17
N ASN A 414 10.31 -14.55 -0.01
CA ASN A 414 9.47 -13.36 0.17
C ASN A 414 9.41 -12.88 1.63
N ALA A 415 9.66 -13.77 2.61
CA ALA A 415 9.66 -13.42 4.04
C ALA A 415 11.05 -13.01 4.58
N ILE A 416 12.13 -13.14 3.80
CA ILE A 416 13.48 -12.72 4.22
C ILE A 416 13.63 -11.19 4.46
N PRO A 417 12.93 -10.28 3.77
CA PRO A 417 13.11 -8.84 3.93
C PRO A 417 12.99 -8.35 5.37
N TYR A 418 12.03 -8.85 6.16
CA TYR A 418 11.88 -8.46 7.57
C TYR A 418 13.15 -8.71 8.41
N PRO A 419 13.62 -9.97 8.59
CA PRO A 419 14.79 -10.22 9.43
C PRO A 419 16.04 -9.51 8.92
N VAL A 420 16.25 -9.44 7.60
CA VAL A 420 17.39 -8.73 7.00
C VAL A 420 17.34 -7.22 7.30
N PHE A 421 16.17 -6.61 7.15
CA PHE A 421 15.99 -5.19 7.45
C PHE A 421 16.23 -4.90 8.94
N VAL A 422 15.71 -5.74 9.83
CA VAL A 422 15.92 -5.60 11.28
C VAL A 422 17.40 -5.73 11.67
N ALA A 423 18.14 -6.66 11.06
CA ALA A 423 19.58 -6.76 11.23
C ALA A 423 20.29 -5.49 10.72
N GLY A 424 19.83 -4.94 9.59
CA GLY A 424 20.30 -3.68 9.00
C GLY A 424 20.17 -2.46 9.91
N LEU A 425 19.18 -2.46 10.82
CA LEU A 425 19.00 -1.36 11.77
C LEU A 425 20.03 -1.35 12.91
N GLN A 426 20.76 -2.45 13.14
CA GLN A 426 21.72 -2.61 14.24
C GLN A 426 23.08 -1.95 13.94
N THR A 427 23.08 -0.63 13.73
CA THR A 427 24.27 0.14 13.31
C THR A 427 25.47 -0.03 14.25
N ASP A 428 25.25 -0.21 15.56
CA ASP A 428 26.28 -0.44 16.57
C ASP A 428 27.13 -1.69 16.30
N ALA A 429 26.51 -2.74 15.80
CA ALA A 429 27.17 -3.98 15.45
C ALA A 429 27.77 -3.90 14.04
N LEU A 430 27.02 -3.35 13.08
CA LEU A 430 27.46 -3.23 11.68
C LEU A 430 28.64 -2.29 11.49
N ASN A 431 28.80 -1.27 12.34
CA ASN A 431 29.97 -0.39 12.30
C ASN A 431 31.26 -1.09 12.74
N LYS A 432 31.16 -2.19 13.51
CA LYS A 432 32.31 -2.97 13.98
C LYS A 432 32.72 -4.06 12.98
N ASP A 433 31.80 -4.45 12.11
CA ASP A 433 32.00 -5.50 11.11
C ASP A 433 31.36 -5.09 9.78
N PRO A 434 32.15 -4.51 8.84
CA PRO A 434 31.64 -4.03 7.57
C PRO A 434 31.18 -5.15 6.64
N ASP A 435 31.64 -6.39 6.84
CA ASP A 435 31.26 -7.53 5.99
C ASP A 435 29.78 -7.88 6.17
N LEU A 436 29.23 -7.70 7.37
CA LEU A 436 27.80 -7.88 7.64
C LEU A 436 26.93 -6.87 6.89
N ARG A 437 27.41 -5.62 6.79
CA ARG A 437 26.70 -4.58 6.03
C ARG A 437 26.66 -4.93 4.53
N GLU A 438 27.77 -5.41 4.00
CA GLU A 438 27.85 -5.82 2.59
C GLU A 438 27.02 -7.08 2.31
N PHE A 439 26.96 -8.02 3.26
CA PHE A 439 26.07 -9.18 3.16
C PHE A 439 24.59 -8.76 3.07
N ILE A 440 24.14 -7.85 3.94
CA ILE A 440 22.77 -7.32 3.91
C ILE A 440 22.46 -6.64 2.56
N ARG A 441 23.38 -5.80 2.07
CA ARG A 441 23.24 -5.15 0.75
C ARG A 441 23.06 -6.19 -0.35
N ARG A 442 23.92 -7.20 -0.40
CA ARG A 442 23.88 -8.26 -1.41
C ARG A 442 22.54 -9.00 -1.43
N ILE A 443 22.02 -9.38 -0.26
CA ILE A 443 20.74 -10.07 -0.15
C ILE A 443 19.59 -9.18 -0.64
N LEU A 444 19.52 -7.92 -0.21
CA LEU A 444 18.45 -7.01 -0.63
C LEU A 444 18.50 -6.70 -2.14
N VAL A 445 19.69 -6.55 -2.72
CA VAL A 445 19.85 -6.41 -4.18
C VAL A 445 19.36 -7.66 -4.91
N ALA A 446 19.80 -8.84 -4.47
CA ALA A 446 19.42 -10.10 -5.10
C ALA A 446 17.90 -10.34 -5.07
N ILE A 447 17.23 -10.01 -3.96
CA ILE A 447 15.77 -10.14 -3.86
C ILE A 447 15.07 -9.05 -4.70
N ALA A 448 15.59 -7.83 -4.75
CA ALA A 448 15.02 -6.75 -5.56
C ALA A 448 15.14 -6.98 -7.09
N GLU A 449 16.13 -7.76 -7.51
CA GLU A 449 16.42 -8.11 -8.91
C GLU A 449 15.99 -9.54 -9.28
N GLY A 450 15.32 -10.23 -8.36
CA GLY A 450 14.79 -11.58 -8.57
C GLY A 450 13.69 -11.65 -9.64
N PRO A 451 13.14 -12.87 -9.90
CA PRO A 451 12.19 -13.10 -10.99
C PRO A 451 10.88 -12.30 -10.86
N PHE A 452 10.52 -11.88 -9.65
CA PHE A 452 9.40 -10.98 -9.39
C PHE A 452 9.94 -9.61 -8.99
N TRP A 453 9.91 -8.66 -9.92
CA TRP A 453 10.34 -7.30 -9.64
C TRP A 453 9.45 -6.68 -8.56
N ASN A 454 10.05 -6.32 -7.42
CA ASN A 454 9.37 -5.60 -6.36
C ASN A 454 10.17 -4.34 -5.99
N LYS A 455 9.65 -3.18 -6.39
CA LYS A 455 10.22 -1.86 -6.12
C LYS A 455 10.48 -1.63 -4.63
N GLN A 456 9.64 -2.17 -3.76
CA GLN A 456 9.74 -2.07 -2.31
C GLN A 456 11.12 -2.50 -1.78
N TYR A 457 11.68 -3.60 -2.28
CA TYR A 457 12.96 -4.11 -1.77
C TYR A 457 14.13 -3.19 -2.09
N ARG A 458 14.10 -2.54 -3.26
CA ARG A 458 15.06 -1.49 -3.60
C ARG A 458 14.89 -0.27 -2.69
N LEU A 459 13.64 0.12 -2.39
CA LEU A 459 13.37 1.22 -1.44
C LEU A 459 13.83 0.89 -0.01
N LEU A 460 13.72 -0.37 0.43
CA LEU A 460 14.24 -0.81 1.74
C LEU A 460 15.76 -0.65 1.82
N LEU A 461 16.48 -1.05 0.76
CA LEU A 461 17.92 -0.86 0.69
C LEU A 461 18.29 0.63 0.72
N GLU A 462 17.65 1.46 -0.11
CA GLU A 462 17.88 2.91 -0.14
C GLU A 462 17.65 3.56 1.22
N LEU A 463 16.63 3.12 1.96
CA LEU A 463 16.35 3.59 3.31
C LEU A 463 17.44 3.17 4.31
N LEU A 464 17.91 1.92 4.26
CA LEU A 464 19.00 1.46 5.12
C LEU A 464 20.30 2.20 4.82
N GLU A 465 20.62 2.40 3.54
CA GLU A 465 21.83 3.11 3.14
C GLU A 465 21.81 4.56 3.62
N GLU A 466 20.67 5.25 3.49
CA GLU A 466 20.50 6.57 4.10
C GLU A 466 20.62 6.50 5.62
N TYR A 467 19.94 5.55 6.28
CA TYR A 467 19.99 5.39 7.74
C TYR A 467 21.42 5.18 8.26
N TRP A 468 22.25 4.42 7.53
CA TRP A 468 23.66 4.18 7.87
C TRP A 468 24.54 5.42 7.76
N THR A 469 24.10 6.50 7.11
CA THR A 469 24.85 7.77 7.07
C THR A 469 24.67 8.61 8.33
N TYR A 470 23.59 8.37 9.09
CA TYR A 470 23.31 9.14 10.30
C TYR A 470 24.09 8.59 11.50
N PRO A 471 24.53 9.46 12.44
CA PRO A 471 25.11 9.00 13.69
C PRO A 471 24.09 8.22 14.52
N GLN A 472 24.59 7.32 15.37
CA GLN A 472 23.77 6.44 16.20
C GLN A 472 22.72 7.19 17.02
N ASN A 473 21.51 6.65 17.07
CA ASN A 473 20.37 7.17 17.84
C ASN A 473 19.95 8.62 17.54
N THR A 474 20.41 9.19 16.42
CA THR A 474 20.03 10.58 16.04
C THR A 474 18.72 10.65 15.28
N ILE A 475 18.36 9.59 14.56
CA ILE A 475 17.18 9.55 13.71
C ILE A 475 16.49 8.19 13.82
N ASN A 476 15.17 8.20 13.71
CA ASN A 476 14.37 7.00 13.65
C ASN A 476 14.08 6.64 12.19
N ILE A 477 14.16 5.37 11.82
CA ILE A 477 13.92 4.91 10.43
C ILE A 477 12.53 5.31 9.91
N HIS A 478 11.51 5.36 10.78
CA HIS A 478 10.17 5.82 10.41
C HIS A 478 10.16 7.31 10.03
N GLN A 479 11.01 8.15 10.64
CA GLN A 479 11.10 9.57 10.28
C GLN A 479 11.69 9.76 8.89
N ILE A 480 12.71 8.97 8.54
CA ILE A 480 13.30 8.98 7.18
C ILE A 480 12.23 8.60 6.16
N ALA A 481 11.52 7.49 6.38
CA ALA A 481 10.45 7.04 5.48
C ALA A 481 9.32 8.08 5.35
N GLN A 482 8.88 8.67 6.46
CA GLN A 482 7.86 9.73 6.47
C GLN A 482 8.32 10.99 5.72
N SER A 483 9.59 11.38 5.83
CA SER A 483 10.14 12.54 5.11
C SER A 483 10.15 12.33 3.59
N ARG A 484 10.32 11.09 3.14
CA ARG A 484 10.23 10.67 1.74
C ARG A 484 8.78 10.41 1.29
N GLY A 485 7.82 10.44 2.20
CA GLY A 485 6.41 10.15 1.92
C GLY A 485 6.14 8.70 1.54
N ILE A 486 7.02 7.77 1.93
CA ILE A 486 6.92 6.35 1.61
C ILE A 486 6.43 5.53 2.82
N GLU A 487 5.62 4.52 2.56
CA GLU A 487 5.27 3.47 3.52
C GLU A 487 5.65 2.12 2.91
N LEU A 488 6.35 1.28 3.67
CA LEU A 488 6.83 -0.02 3.22
C LEU A 488 6.30 -1.12 4.13
N GLY A 489 5.84 -2.23 3.56
CA GLY A 489 5.65 -3.48 4.30
C GLY A 489 7.00 -4.20 4.46
N LEU A 490 7.07 -5.20 5.33
CA LEU A 490 8.26 -6.05 5.51
C LEU A 490 7.94 -7.55 5.42
N PHE A 491 6.69 -7.92 5.16
CA PHE A 491 6.13 -9.27 5.29
C PHE A 491 5.77 -9.92 3.97
#